data_AF-M5FS42-F1
#
_entry.id   AF-M5FS42-F1
#
_cell.length_a   1.000
_cell.length_b   1.000
_cell.length_c   1.000
_cell.angle_alpha   90.00
_cell.angle_beta   90.00
_cell.angle_gamma   90.00
#
_symmetry.space_group_name_H-M   'P 1'
#
loop_
_entity.id
_entity.type
_entity.pdbx_description
1 polymer ?
#
loop_
_entity_poly.entity_id
_entity_poly.type
_entity_poly.pdbx_seq_one_letter_code
_entity_poly.pdbx_strand_id
1 'polypeptide(L)'
;WVASDDPLGAEHAAELGRLLCTVVVRRPAQGYRVAESKLESLAKPFARHAPYLLKKYIDMVTDPFTTISGDMRRALQPGIFALCSMINDPDRDSLMLSLRKTPAKALFKAMWQEYDRQKYVGRG
;
A
#
# COMPACT_ATOMS: atom_id res chain seq x y z
N TRP A 1 18.04 1.63 12.98
CA TRP A 1 17.35 2.09 14.19
C TRP A 1 16.99 3.54 13.97
N VAL A 2 15.70 3.89 14.08
CA VAL A 2 15.24 5.29 13.98
C VAL A 2 15.69 6.00 15.26
N ALA A 3 16.33 7.16 15.14
CA ALA A 3 16.78 7.92 16.30
C ALA A 3 15.56 8.33 17.14
N SER A 4 15.65 8.17 18.46
CA SER A 4 14.57 8.59 19.37
C SER A 4 14.30 10.10 19.32
N ASP A 5 15.31 10.86 18.89
CA ASP A 5 15.28 12.33 18.81
C ASP A 5 14.60 12.85 17.53
N ASP A 6 14.39 11.99 16.53
CA ASP A 6 13.72 12.33 15.27
C ASP A 6 12.77 11.20 14.84
N PRO A 7 11.57 11.11 15.45
CA PRO A 7 10.60 10.09 15.12
C PRO A 7 10.06 10.28 13.70
N LEU A 8 9.80 9.17 12.99
CA LEU A 8 9.25 9.19 11.64
C LEU A 8 7.88 9.92 11.61
N GLY A 9 7.88 11.14 11.07
CA GLY A 9 6.69 11.98 10.91
C GLY A 9 5.92 11.80 9.60
N ALA A 10 5.01 12.73 9.35
CA ALA A 10 4.15 12.73 8.15
C ALA A 10 4.92 12.90 6.83
N GLU A 11 6.07 13.57 6.85
CA GLU A 11 6.91 13.74 5.65
C GLU A 11 7.49 12.40 5.18
N HIS A 12 8.11 11.65 6.09
CA HIS A 12 8.61 10.29 5.83
C HIS A 12 7.49 9.35 5.38
N ALA A 13 6.31 9.48 5.98
CA ALA A 13 5.11 8.74 5.59
C ALA A 13 4.69 9.08 4.14
N ALA A 14 4.79 10.35 3.73
CA ALA A 14 4.50 10.79 2.37
C ALA A 14 5.54 10.28 1.37
N GLU A 15 6.82 10.27 1.73
CA GLU A 15 7.89 9.70 0.89
C GLU A 15 7.68 8.21 0.65
N LEU A 16 7.35 7.45 1.72
CA LEU A 16 7.01 6.04 1.59
C LEU A 16 5.76 5.84 0.74
N GLY A 17 4.73 6.65 0.95
CA GLY A 17 3.51 6.64 0.14
C GLY A 17 3.81 6.81 -1.35
N ARG A 18 4.63 7.82 -1.69
CA ARG A 18 5.08 8.07 -3.07
C ARG A 18 5.88 6.90 -3.62
N LEU A 19 6.83 6.36 -2.85
CA LEU A 19 7.64 5.20 -3.26
C LEU A 19 6.76 4.01 -3.65
N LEU A 20 5.77 3.68 -2.82
CA LEU A 20 4.80 2.61 -3.10
C LEU A 20 3.99 2.89 -4.38
N CYS A 21 3.58 4.14 -4.61
CA CYS A 21 2.95 4.51 -5.89
C CYS A 21 3.90 4.29 -7.08
N THR A 22 5.20 4.52 -6.95
CA THR A 22 6.13 4.30 -8.07
C THR A 22 6.22 2.83 -8.50
N VAL A 23 5.85 1.88 -7.63
CA VAL A 23 5.83 0.45 -7.97
C VAL A 23 4.82 0.16 -9.09
N VAL A 24 3.68 0.87 -9.11
CA VAL A 24 2.64 0.68 -10.12
C VAL A 24 2.90 1.47 -11.41
N VAL A 25 3.69 2.55 -11.34
CA VAL A 25 4.04 3.38 -12.50
C VAL A 25 4.88 2.59 -13.51
N ARG A 26 4.46 2.64 -14.78
CA ARG A 26 5.24 2.07 -15.90
C ARG A 26 6.43 2.98 -16.18
N ARG A 27 7.63 2.40 -16.14
CA ARG A 27 8.90 3.10 -16.41
C ARG A 27 9.64 2.39 -17.55
N PRO A 28 10.44 3.12 -18.34
CA PRO A 28 11.29 2.50 -19.35
C PRO A 28 12.26 1.53 -18.65
N ALA A 29 12.36 0.31 -19.18
CA ALA A 29 13.27 -0.69 -18.64
C ALA A 29 14.72 -0.18 -18.69
N GLN A 30 15.30 0.06 -17.51
CA GLN A 30 16.70 0.50 -17.40
C GLN A 30 17.59 -0.74 -17.25
N GLY A 31 18.09 -1.24 -18.38
CA GLY A 31 18.96 -2.41 -18.44
C GLY A 31 19.95 -2.33 -19.60
N TYR A 32 21.16 -2.86 -19.41
CA TYR A 32 22.31 -2.78 -20.32
C TYR A 32 22.10 -3.45 -21.71
N ARG A 33 20.94 -4.06 -21.98
CA ARG A 33 20.67 -4.89 -23.18
C ARG A 33 19.25 -4.76 -23.73
N VAL A 34 18.63 -3.60 -23.62
CA VAL A 34 17.25 -3.43 -24.12
C VAL A 34 17.27 -2.60 -25.41
N ALA A 35 17.18 -3.29 -26.55
CA ALA A 35 17.10 -2.67 -27.88
C ALA A 35 15.72 -2.03 -28.17
N GLU A 36 14.72 -2.25 -27.33
CA GLU A 36 13.38 -1.67 -27.45
C GLU A 36 12.88 -1.19 -26.08
N SER A 37 12.70 0.11 -25.89
CA SER A 37 12.28 0.72 -24.63
C SER A 37 10.86 0.33 -24.23
N LYS A 38 10.66 -0.89 -23.73
CA LYS A 38 9.37 -1.35 -23.21
C LYS A 38 9.13 -0.69 -21.86
N LEU A 39 8.00 0.00 -21.74
CA LEU A 39 7.52 0.54 -20.47
C LEU A 39 6.95 -0.60 -19.62
N GLU A 40 7.65 -0.95 -18.55
CA GLU A 40 7.22 -2.00 -17.61
C GLU A 40 7.04 -1.43 -16.21
N SER A 41 6.14 -2.05 -15.44
CA SER A 41 5.83 -1.69 -14.06
C SER A 41 6.32 -2.80 -13.14
N LEU A 42 6.74 -2.43 -11.92
CA LEU A 42 7.14 -3.39 -10.88
C LEU A 42 5.95 -4.02 -10.17
N ALA A 43 4.71 -3.65 -10.54
CA ALA A 43 3.50 -4.18 -9.92
C ALA A 43 3.42 -5.72 -9.98
N LYS A 44 3.71 -6.32 -11.13
CA LYS A 44 3.64 -7.79 -11.31
C LYS A 44 4.62 -8.56 -10.40
N PRO A 45 5.93 -8.25 -10.38
CA PRO A 45 6.85 -8.92 -9.46
C PRO A 45 6.54 -8.60 -7.99
N PHE A 46 6.01 -7.41 -7.69
CA PHE A 46 5.71 -6.99 -6.32
C PHE A 46 4.37 -7.51 -5.77
N ALA A 47 3.44 -7.93 -6.64
CA ALA A 47 2.07 -8.32 -6.25
C ALA A 47 2.02 -9.36 -5.14
N ARG A 48 2.93 -10.35 -5.14
CA ARG A 48 3.02 -11.38 -4.10
C ARG A 48 3.29 -10.81 -2.69
N HIS A 49 3.88 -9.62 -2.60
CA HIS A 49 4.25 -8.97 -1.33
C HIS A 49 3.18 -7.99 -0.85
N ALA A 50 2.31 -7.52 -1.74
CA ALA A 50 1.31 -6.50 -1.42
C ALA A 50 0.35 -6.92 -0.29
N PRO A 51 -0.21 -8.15 -0.24
CA PRO A 51 -1.09 -8.57 0.86
C PRO A 51 -0.40 -8.53 2.22
N TYR A 52 0.88 -8.91 2.28
CA TYR A 52 1.65 -8.94 3.53
C TYR A 52 1.93 -7.53 4.06
N LEU A 53 2.27 -6.59 3.18
CA LEU A 53 2.46 -5.19 3.56
C LEU A 53 1.14 -4.56 4.02
N LEU A 54 0.05 -4.85 3.31
CA LEU A 54 -1.27 -4.35 3.68
C LEU A 54 -1.72 -4.90 5.03
N LYS A 55 -1.49 -6.20 5.29
CA LYS A 55 -1.72 -6.82 6.60
C LYS A 55 -0.94 -6.12 7.70
N LYS A 56 0.35 -5.86 7.49
CA LYS A 56 1.20 -5.20 8.50
C LYS A 56 0.76 -3.78 8.78
N TYR A 57 0.35 -3.03 7.76
CA TYR A 57 -0.25 -1.72 7.95
C TYR A 57 -1.53 -1.78 8.79
N ILE A 58 -2.43 -2.72 8.50
CA ILE A 58 -3.69 -2.90 9.27
C ILE A 58 -3.41 -3.31 10.70
N ASP A 59 -2.52 -4.29 10.92
CA ASP A 59 -2.13 -4.77 12.23
C ASP A 59 -1.55 -3.60 13.06
N MET A 60 -0.70 -2.78 12.46
CA MET A 60 -0.11 -1.59 13.08
C MET A 60 -1.15 -0.51 13.40
N VAL A 61 -2.08 -0.18 12.50
CA VAL A 61 -3.11 0.83 12.79
C VAL A 61 -4.10 0.36 13.88
N THR A 62 -4.25 -0.94 14.07
CA THR A 62 -5.18 -1.54 15.03
C THR A 62 -4.51 -2.14 16.26
N ASP A 63 -3.20 -1.93 16.42
CA ASP A 63 -2.46 -2.36 17.60
C ASP A 63 -2.62 -1.33 18.72
N PRO A 64 -3.16 -1.72 19.90
CA PRO A 64 -3.35 -0.79 21.02
C PRO A 64 -2.05 -0.19 21.56
N PHE A 65 -0.89 -0.77 21.25
CA PHE A 65 0.40 -0.29 21.73
C PHE A 65 1.15 0.59 20.73
N THR A 66 0.60 0.79 19.53
CA THR A 66 1.19 1.66 18.53
C THR A 66 0.29 2.83 18.24
N THR A 67 0.87 4.02 18.10
CA THR A 67 0.12 5.22 17.73
C THR A 67 0.56 5.69 16.36
N ILE A 68 -0.38 5.74 15.42
CA ILE A 68 -0.18 6.41 14.13
C ILE A 68 -1.13 7.60 14.06
N SER A 69 -0.55 8.78 13.86
CA SER A 69 -1.30 10.01 13.71
C SER A 69 -2.24 9.96 12.50
N GLY A 70 -3.30 10.76 12.53
CA GLY A 70 -4.18 10.92 11.36
C GLY A 70 -3.40 11.39 10.14
N ASP A 71 -2.40 12.25 10.33
CA ASP A 71 -1.59 12.83 9.27
C ASP A 71 -0.73 11.79 8.55
N MET A 72 -0.09 10.89 9.30
CA MET A 72 0.68 9.79 8.71
C MET A 72 -0.22 8.83 7.93
N ARG A 73 -1.43 8.53 8.44
CA ARG A 73 -2.41 7.71 7.70
C ARG A 73 -2.82 8.36 6.39
N ARG A 74 -3.10 9.67 6.41
CA ARG A 74 -3.42 10.45 5.21
C ARG A 74 -2.25 10.47 4.22
N ALA A 75 -1.03 10.68 4.70
CA ALA A 75 0.17 10.70 3.87
C ALA A 75 0.48 9.34 3.21
N LEU A 76 0.25 8.23 3.91
CA LEU A 76 0.46 6.88 3.39
C LEU A 76 -0.64 6.40 2.43
N GLN A 77 -1.84 6.97 2.53
CA GLN A 77 -3.03 6.50 1.83
C GLN A 77 -2.82 6.24 0.32
N PRO A 78 -2.18 7.13 -0.47
CA PRO A 78 -1.94 6.88 -1.88
C PRO A 78 -1.12 5.60 -2.14
N GLY A 79 -0.11 5.35 -1.31
CA GLY A 79 0.73 4.15 -1.39
C GLY A 79 -0.02 2.89 -1.00
N ILE A 80 -0.85 2.97 0.04
CA ILE A 80 -1.73 1.87 0.44
C ILE A 80 -2.71 1.50 -0.70
N PHE A 81 -3.21 2.49 -1.43
CA PHE A 81 -4.13 2.24 -2.55
C PHE A 81 -3.41 1.67 -3.76
N ALA A 82 -2.16 2.05 -3.98
CA ALA A 82 -1.29 1.38 -4.94
C ALA A 82 -1.12 -0.11 -4.57
N LEU A 83 -0.96 -0.46 -3.29
CA LEU A 83 -0.93 -1.85 -2.84
C LEU A 83 -2.24 -2.58 -3.15
N CYS A 84 -3.40 -1.97 -2.84
CA CYS A 84 -4.71 -2.56 -3.16
C CYS A 84 -4.86 -2.87 -4.66
N SER A 85 -4.32 -2.03 -5.53
CA SER A 85 -4.38 -2.24 -6.99
C SER A 85 -3.61 -3.46 -7.51
N MET A 86 -2.67 -3.99 -6.70
CA MET A 86 -1.85 -5.16 -7.05
C MET A 86 -2.43 -6.48 -6.53
N ILE A 87 -3.44 -6.42 -5.66
CA ILE A 87 -4.02 -7.59 -5.00
C ILE A 87 -5.25 -8.06 -5.81
N ASN A 88 -5.28 -9.34 -6.16
CA ASN A 88 -6.43 -9.97 -6.83
C ASN A 88 -7.49 -10.43 -5.81
N ASP A 89 -8.66 -10.88 -6.29
CA ASP A 89 -9.76 -11.30 -5.41
C ASP A 89 -9.39 -12.49 -4.49
N PRO A 90 -8.73 -13.58 -4.96
CA PRO A 90 -8.27 -14.65 -4.06
C PRO A 90 -7.33 -14.18 -2.94
N ASP A 91 -6.37 -13.31 -3.25
CA ASP A 91 -5.42 -12.77 -2.30
C ASP A 91 -6.10 -11.81 -1.30
N ARG A 92 -7.09 -11.03 -1.76
CA ARG A 92 -7.93 -10.18 -0.91
C ARG A 92 -8.72 -11.00 0.10
N ASP A 93 -9.35 -12.08 -0.37
CA ASP A 93 -10.18 -12.94 0.48
C ASP A 93 -9.32 -13.71 1.48
N SER A 94 -8.16 -14.22 1.04
CA SER A 94 -7.15 -14.81 1.92
C SER A 94 -6.66 -13.80 2.98
N LEU A 95 -6.39 -12.55 2.58
CA LEU A 95 -6.03 -11.47 3.51
C LEU A 95 -7.13 -11.23 4.54
N MET A 96 -8.40 -11.12 4.13
CA MET A 96 -9.55 -10.95 5.04
C MET A 96 -9.62 -12.05 6.11
N LEU A 97 -9.39 -13.31 5.71
CA LEU A 97 -9.38 -14.46 6.63
C LEU A 97 -8.19 -14.44 7.58
N SER A 98 -7.03 -13.92 7.14
CA SER A 98 -5.81 -13.84 7.95
C SER A 98 -5.88 -12.79 9.07
N LEU A 99 -6.76 -11.80 8.96
CA LEU A 99 -6.95 -10.75 9.96
C LEU A 99 -7.73 -11.32 11.15
N ARG A 100 -7.09 -11.50 12.31
CA ARG A 100 -7.72 -12.13 13.48
C ARG A 100 -8.59 -11.17 14.31
N LYS A 101 -8.21 -9.90 14.38
CA LYS A 101 -8.87 -8.89 15.24
C LYS A 101 -10.10 -8.29 14.53
N THR A 102 -11.21 -8.11 15.25
CA THR A 102 -12.41 -7.45 14.70
C THR A 102 -12.12 -6.03 14.17
N PRO A 103 -11.37 -5.17 14.87
CA PRO A 103 -10.99 -3.85 14.34
C PRO A 103 -10.18 -3.93 13.04
N ALA A 104 -9.28 -4.92 12.91
CA ALA A 104 -8.48 -5.13 11.71
C ALA A 104 -9.36 -5.46 10.49
N LYS A 105 -10.34 -6.36 10.67
CA LYS A 105 -11.31 -6.69 9.62
C LYS A 105 -12.17 -5.48 9.24
N ALA A 106 -12.62 -4.70 10.22
CA ALA A 106 -13.43 -3.49 9.97
C ALA A 106 -12.63 -2.43 9.20
N LEU A 107 -11.40 -2.16 9.62
CA LEU A 107 -10.49 -1.23 8.93
C LEU A 107 -10.22 -1.69 7.49
N PHE A 108 -9.94 -2.98 7.29
CA PHE A 108 -9.69 -3.53 5.95
C PHE A 108 -10.90 -3.34 5.03
N LYS A 109 -12.11 -3.65 5.51
CA LYS A 109 -13.35 -3.44 4.74
C LYS A 109 -13.55 -1.98 4.35
N ALA A 110 -13.47 -1.06 5.31
CA ALA A 110 -13.66 0.37 5.05
C ALA A 110 -12.64 0.92 4.06
N MET A 111 -11.37 0.54 4.23
CA MET A 111 -10.28 0.93 3.32
C MET A 111 -10.48 0.35 1.92
N TRP A 112 -10.91 -0.91 1.79
CA TRP A 112 -11.16 -1.53 0.50
C TRP A 112 -12.34 -0.89 -0.23
N GLN A 113 -13.43 -0.61 0.48
CA GLN A 113 -14.59 0.11 -0.06
C GLN A 113 -14.20 1.49 -0.57
N GLU A 114 -13.37 2.22 0.17
CA GLU A 114 -12.88 3.53 -0.22
C GLU A 114 -11.96 3.45 -1.46
N TYR A 115 -11.09 2.43 -1.54
CA TYR A 115 -10.27 2.17 -2.71
C TYR A 115 -11.14 1.89 -3.95
N ASP A 116 -12.13 1.00 -3.84
CA ASP A 116 -13.05 0.71 -4.94
C ASP A 116 -13.81 1.96 -5.36
N ARG A 117 -14.31 2.75 -4.40
CA ARG A 117 -14.97 4.03 -4.67
C ARG A 117 -14.09 4.96 -5.51
N GLN A 118 -12.82 5.14 -5.14
CA GLN A 118 -11.90 6.01 -5.89
C GLN A 118 -11.53 5.44 -7.26
N LYS A 119 -11.42 4.11 -7.39
CA LYS A 119 -11.12 3.44 -8.66
C LYS A 119 -12.19 3.71 -9.73
N TYR A 120 -13.46 3.84 -9.33
CA TYR A 120 -14.57 4.05 -10.27
C TYR A 120 -14.87 5.52 -10.59
N VAL A 121 -14.30 6.49 -9.88
CA VAL A 121 -14.55 7.93 -10.12
C VAL A 121 -13.79 8.48 -11.34
N GLY A 122 -12.72 7.81 -11.79
CA GLY A 122 -11.88 8.25 -12.93
C GLY A 122 -12.16 7.57 -14.27
N ARG A 123 -13.28 6.84 -14.42
CA ARG A 123 -13.70 6.19 -15.68
C ARG A 123 -15.09 6.66 -16.13
N GLY A 124 -15.34 7.96 -16.02
CA GLY A 124 -16.51 8.64 -16.60
C GLY A 124 -16.11 9.35 -17.89
#